data_AF-A0A955LMV8-F1
#
_entry.id   AF-A0A955LMV8-F1
#
_cell.length_a   1.000
_cell.length_b   1.000
_cell.length_c   1.000
_cell.angle_alpha   90.00
_cell.angle_beta   90.00
_cell.angle_gamma   90.00
#
_symmetry.space_group_name_H-M   'P 1'
#
loop_
_entity.id
_entity.type
_entity.pdbx_description
1 polymer ?
#
loop_
_entity_poly.entity_id
_entity_poly.type
_entity_poly.pdbx_seq_one_letter_code
_entity_poly.pdbx_strand_id
1 'polypeptide(L)'
;MTTKESFTESSYLKWRVDQERKWEALCSRCGACCGAAEGDPCEHLQVDGSGRYCCAVYQNRFGWHQTVNGEPLRCVPIRDILHKSWPGDRCCGYKNRTE
;
A
#
# COMPACT_ATOMS: atom_id res chain seq x y z
N MET A 1 -40.80 11.00 3.59
CA MET A 1 -40.19 11.04 4.94
C MET A 1 -38.89 10.27 4.87
N THR A 2 -37.76 10.98 4.74
CA THR A 2 -36.44 10.36 4.57
C THR A 2 -35.87 10.12 5.97
N THR A 3 -35.83 8.86 6.40
CA THR A 3 -35.17 8.43 7.63
C THR A 3 -33.69 8.77 7.52
N LYS A 4 -33.24 9.76 8.31
CA LYS A 4 -31.82 9.97 8.57
C LYS A 4 -31.33 8.75 9.34
N GLU A 5 -30.64 7.84 8.67
CA GLU A 5 -29.93 6.76 9.34
C GLU A 5 -28.93 7.37 10.32
N SER A 6 -29.16 7.19 11.62
CA SER A 6 -28.22 7.61 12.66
C SER A 6 -27.03 6.67 12.63
N PHE A 7 -25.90 7.17 12.15
CA PHE A 7 -24.65 6.42 12.10
C PHE A 7 -24.12 6.19 13.52
N THR A 8 -24.15 4.94 13.96
CA THR A 8 -23.61 4.52 15.26
C THR A 8 -22.09 4.34 15.19
N GLU A 9 -21.41 4.40 16.35
CA GLU A 9 -19.97 4.13 16.45
C GLU A 9 -19.59 2.75 15.88
N SER A 10 -20.41 1.73 16.15
CA SER A 10 -20.20 0.37 15.62
C SER A 10 -20.29 0.33 14.08
N SER A 11 -21.28 1.01 13.49
CA SER A 11 -21.38 1.12 12.02
C SER A 11 -20.22 1.92 11.42
N TYR A 12 -19.70 2.92 12.13
CA TYR A 12 -18.54 3.71 11.69
C TYR A 12 -17.26 2.88 11.63
N LEU A 13 -16.98 2.10 12.67
CA LEU A 13 -15.81 1.23 12.71
C LEU A 13 -15.87 0.18 11.60
N LYS A 14 -17.03 -0.45 11.40
CA LYS A 14 -17.22 -1.43 10.32
C LYS A 14 -16.99 -0.80 8.95
N TRP A 15 -17.59 0.37 8.69
CA TRP A 15 -17.38 1.09 7.44
C TRP A 15 -15.91 1.43 7.21
N ARG A 16 -15.18 1.88 8.24
CA ARG A 16 -13.76 2.19 8.13
C ARG A 16 -12.91 0.98 7.74
N VAL A 17 -13.13 -0.16 8.39
CA VAL A 17 -12.43 -1.42 8.07
C VAL A 17 -12.73 -1.85 6.63
N ASP A 18 -13.98 -1.72 6.18
CA ASP A 18 -14.36 -2.04 4.81
C ASP A 18 -13.69 -1.10 3.78
N GLN A 19 -13.60 0.21 4.08
CA GLN A 19 -12.89 1.15 3.21
C GLN A 19 -11.40 0.84 3.13
N GLU A 20 -10.76 0.54 4.25
CA GLU A 20 -9.35 0.15 4.29
C GLU A 20 -9.12 -1.14 3.49
N ARG A 21 -9.96 -2.15 3.67
CA ARG A 21 -9.88 -3.40 2.89
C ARG A 21 -10.03 -3.16 1.39
N LYS A 22 -11.00 -2.33 0.98
CA LYS A 22 -11.22 -1.95 -0.43
C LYS A 22 -10.03 -1.18 -1.00
N TRP A 23 -9.42 -0.32 -0.20
CA TRP A 23 -8.22 0.42 -0.57
C TRP A 23 -7.03 -0.52 -0.74
N GLU A 24 -6.76 -1.41 0.21
CA GLU A 24 -5.62 -2.32 0.12
C GLU A 24 -5.78 -3.40 -0.96
N ALA A 25 -7.02 -3.74 -1.33
CA ALA A 25 -7.29 -4.63 -2.45
C ALA A 25 -6.81 -4.09 -3.81
N LEU A 26 -6.54 -2.79 -3.92
CA LEU A 26 -5.98 -2.18 -5.13
C LEU A 26 -4.51 -2.47 -5.34
N CYS A 27 -3.79 -2.84 -4.28
CA CYS A 27 -2.38 -3.09 -4.38
C CYS A 27 -2.16 -4.21 -5.39
N SER A 28 -1.59 -3.88 -6.55
CA SER A 28 -1.25 -4.84 -7.59
C SER A 28 -0.12 -5.78 -7.19
N ARG A 29 0.47 -5.59 -5.99
CA ARG A 29 1.64 -6.34 -5.51
C ARG A 29 2.80 -6.30 -6.50
N CYS A 30 2.97 -5.16 -7.17
CA CYS A 30 3.99 -4.94 -8.19
C CYS A 30 5.41 -4.68 -7.63
N GLY A 31 5.53 -4.41 -6.32
CA GLY A 31 6.81 -4.13 -5.67
C GLY A 31 7.42 -2.75 -5.97
N ALA A 32 6.85 -1.97 -6.90
CA ALA A 32 7.42 -0.69 -7.34
C ALA A 32 7.58 0.33 -6.20
N CYS A 33 6.55 0.55 -5.38
CA CYS A 33 6.65 1.45 -4.22
C CYS A 33 7.53 0.91 -3.07
N CYS A 34 8.02 -0.32 -3.20
CA CYS A 34 8.93 -0.97 -2.25
C CYS A 34 10.36 -1.07 -2.82
N GLY A 35 10.66 -0.43 -3.96
CA GLY A 35 11.99 -0.38 -4.57
C GLY A 35 12.33 -1.56 -5.50
N ALA A 36 11.40 -2.47 -5.80
CA ALA A 36 11.69 -3.63 -6.67
C ALA A 36 12.18 -3.23 -8.07
N ALA A 37 11.71 -2.11 -8.60
CA ALA A 37 12.09 -1.61 -9.91
C ALA A 37 13.46 -0.91 -9.93
N GLU A 38 14.03 -0.60 -8.76
CA GLU A 38 15.27 0.15 -8.59
C GLU A 38 16.49 -0.77 -8.39
N GLY A 39 16.25 -2.07 -8.17
CA GLY A 39 17.30 -3.07 -7.95
C GLY A 39 17.79 -3.16 -6.50
N ASP A 40 17.34 -2.26 -5.62
CA ASP A 40 17.64 -2.27 -4.19
C ASP A 40 16.36 -2.06 -3.36
N PRO A 41 15.51 -3.10 -3.24
CA PRO A 41 14.23 -2.98 -2.56
C PRO A 41 14.39 -2.87 -1.05
N CYS A 42 13.30 -2.51 -0.36
CA CYS A 42 13.19 -2.63 1.09
C CYS A 42 13.54 -4.04 1.57
N GLU A 43 14.28 -4.16 2.68
CA GLU A 43 14.71 -5.43 3.29
C GLU A 43 13.55 -6.40 3.61
N HIS A 44 12.35 -5.87 3.79
CA HIS A 44 11.15 -6.66 4.11
C HIS A 44 10.34 -7.09 2.88
N LEU A 45 10.78 -6.73 1.67
CA LEU A 45 10.11 -7.11 0.43
C LEU A 45 10.42 -8.57 0.08
N GLN A 46 9.38 -9.35 -0.11
CA GLN A 46 9.46 -10.77 -0.45
C GLN A 46 8.65 -11.05 -1.71
N VAL A 47 8.97 -12.16 -2.37
CA VAL A 47 8.21 -12.68 -3.52
C VAL A 47 7.51 -13.95 -3.08
N ASP A 48 6.20 -14.03 -3.32
CA ASP A 48 5.42 -15.25 -3.05
C ASP A 48 5.57 -16.28 -4.18
N GLY A 49 5.05 -17.49 -3.98
CA GLY A 49 5.14 -18.57 -4.97
C GLY A 49 4.46 -18.30 -6.31
N SER A 50 3.68 -17.22 -6.43
CA SER A 50 3.06 -16.76 -7.67
C SER A 50 3.85 -15.66 -8.39
N GLY A 51 5.02 -15.28 -7.86
CA GLY A 51 5.84 -14.20 -8.39
C GLY A 51 5.36 -12.81 -7.99
N ARG A 52 4.42 -12.68 -7.04
CA ARG A 52 3.91 -11.39 -6.57
C ARG A 52 4.67 -10.92 -5.34
N TYR A 53 4.80 -9.61 -5.19
CA TYR A 53 5.52 -9.03 -4.05
C TYR A 53 4.62 -8.89 -2.81
N CYS A 54 5.17 -9.20 -1.65
CA CYS A 54 4.55 -8.99 -0.35
C CYS A 54 5.55 -8.37 0.64
N CYS A 55 5.05 -7.68 1.66
CA CYS A 55 5.88 -7.12 2.72
C CYS A 55 5.71 -7.98 3.97
N ALA A 56 6.82 -8.47 4.52
CA ALA A 56 6.81 -9.32 5.73
C ALA A 56 6.26 -8.58 6.96
N VAL A 57 6.45 -7.25 7.01
CA VAL A 57 6.02 -6.39 8.12
C VAL A 57 4.85 -5.50 7.76
N TYR A 58 3.98 -5.92 6.83
CA TYR A 58 2.96 -5.06 6.21
C TYR A 58 2.09 -4.27 7.21
N GLN A 59 1.71 -4.87 8.34
CA GLN A 59 0.90 -4.21 9.37
C GLN A 59 1.64 -3.07 10.09
N ASN A 60 2.96 -3.16 10.20
CA ASN A 60 3.84 -2.19 10.88
C ASN A 60 4.85 -1.56 9.91
N ARG A 61 4.48 -1.46 8.63
CA ARG A 61 5.41 -1.12 7.54
C ARG A 61 5.84 0.33 7.53
N PHE A 62 5.09 1.26 8.12
CA PHE A 62 5.40 2.67 8.01
C PHE A 62 6.49 3.10 9.00
N GLY A 63 7.44 3.91 8.53
CA GLY A 63 8.58 4.36 9.32
C GLY A 63 9.90 4.21 8.58
N TRP A 64 10.99 4.29 9.35
CA TRP A 64 12.35 4.07 8.85
C TRP A 64 12.67 2.58 8.81
N HIS A 65 13.22 2.16 7.68
CA HIS A 65 13.74 0.83 7.38
C HIS A 65 15.02 1.01 6.57
N GLN A 66 15.55 -0.09 6.03
CA GLN A 66 16.66 -0.08 5.10
C GLN A 66 16.35 -0.90 3.85
N THR A 67 17.12 -0.65 2.80
CA THR A 67 17.16 -1.50 1.60
C THR A 67 17.99 -2.75 1.87
N VAL A 68 18.01 -3.69 0.92
CA VAL A 68 18.83 -4.91 1.00
C VAL A 68 20.33 -4.57 1.06
N ASN A 69 20.76 -3.47 0.43
CA ASN A 69 22.16 -3.00 0.51
C ASN A 69 22.46 -2.13 1.74
N GLY A 70 21.47 -1.87 2.61
CA GLY A 70 21.64 -1.10 3.84
C GLY A 70 21.43 0.41 3.71
N GLU A 71 20.88 0.89 2.58
CA GLU A 71 20.56 2.31 2.42
C GLU A 71 19.30 2.67 3.22
N PRO A 72 19.26 3.85 3.88
CA PRO A 72 18.10 4.25 4.67
C PRO A 72 16.89 4.52 3.77
N LEU A 73 15.77 3.88 4.08
CA LEU A 73 14.50 4.00 3.37
C LEU A 73 13.40 4.43 4.34
N ARG A 74 12.50 5.31 3.90
CA ARG A 74 11.30 5.65 4.66
C ARG A 74 10.05 5.11 3.97
N CYS A 75 9.45 4.08 4.55
CA CYS A 75 8.15 3.57 4.11
C CYS A 75 7.03 4.51 4.58
N VAL A 76 6.25 5.01 3.63
CA VAL A 76 5.17 5.98 3.87
C VAL A 76 3.83 5.43 3.37
N PRO A 77 2.70 5.92 3.90
CA PRO A 77 1.39 5.67 3.32
C PRO A 77 1.38 5.99 1.82
N ILE A 78 0.92 5.05 0.98
CA ILE A 78 1.00 5.21 -0.48
C ILE A 78 0.31 6.49 -0.97
N ARG A 79 -0.79 6.88 -0.30
CA ARG A 79 -1.54 8.12 -0.57
C ARG A 79 -0.67 9.38 -0.54
N ASP A 80 0.40 9.37 0.27
CA ASP A 80 1.28 10.51 0.45
C ASP A 80 2.21 10.71 -0.76
N ILE A 81 2.34 9.70 -1.63
CA ILE A 81 3.21 9.75 -2.81
C ILE A 81 2.47 9.54 -4.13
N LEU A 82 1.17 9.25 -4.14
CA LEU A 82 0.41 8.96 -5.39
C LEU A 82 0.54 10.04 -6.47
N HIS A 83 0.73 11.30 -6.08
CA HIS A 83 0.89 12.43 -7.00
C HIS A 83 2.31 12.60 -7.56
N LYS A 84 3.29 11.83 -7.07
CA LYS A 84 4.69 11.86 -7.51
C LYS A 84 4.95 10.77 -8.54
N SER A 85 6.00 10.85 -9.34
CA SER A 85 6.47 9.72 -10.15
C SER A 85 7.63 8.99 -9.47
N TRP A 86 7.70 7.67 -9.65
CA TRP A 86 8.78 6.82 -9.16
C TRP A 86 8.98 5.62 -10.10
N PRO A 87 10.14 4.93 -10.05
CA PRO A 87 10.40 3.79 -10.91
C PRO A 87 9.33 2.69 -10.78
N GLY A 88 8.73 2.30 -11.91
CA GLY A 88 7.68 1.28 -11.96
C GLY A 88 6.28 1.72 -11.52
N ASP A 89 6.07 3.01 -11.25
CA ASP A 89 4.78 3.56 -10.82
C ASP A 89 3.61 3.27 -11.77
N ARG A 90 3.87 3.12 -13.07
CA ARG A 90 2.91 2.68 -14.10
C ARG A 90 2.31 1.29 -13.86
N CYS A 91 2.89 0.48 -12.97
CA CYS A 91 2.36 -0.83 -12.58
C CYS A 91 1.56 -0.76 -11.25
N CYS A 92 1.52 0.40 -10.61
CA CYS A 92 0.89 0.60 -9.31
C CYS A 92 -0.63 0.65 -9.45
N GLY A 93 -1.33 -0.36 -8.90
CA GLY A 93 -2.80 -0.41 -8.93
C GLY A 93 -3.49 0.77 -8.22
N TYR A 94 -2.80 1.46 -7.30
CA TYR A 94 -3.34 2.68 -6.69
C TYR A 94 -3.35 3.88 -7.63
N LYS A 95 -2.43 3.96 -8.61
CA LYS A 95 -2.38 5.03 -9.62
C LYS A 95 -3.27 4.75 -10.82
N ASN A 96 -3.32 3.48 -11.23
CA ASN A 96 -4.07 3.07 -12.41
C ASN A 96 -5.55 2.79 -12.10
N ARG A 97 -6.11 3.47 -11.09
CA ARG A 97 -7.56 3.46 -10.92
C ARG A 97 -8.16 4.25 -12.09
N THR A 98 -8.61 3.54 -13.12
CA THR A 98 -9.69 4.04 -13.98
C THR A 98 -10.93 4.20 -13.09
N GLU A 99 -11.34 5.45 -12.90
CA GLU A 99 -12.66 5.80 -12.36
C GLU A 99 -13.80 5.23 -13.22
#